data_AF-A0A964G7G0-F1
#
_entry.id   AF-A0A964G7G0-F1
#
_cell.length_a   1.000
_cell.length_b   1.000
_cell.length_c   1.000
_cell.angle_alpha   90.00
_cell.angle_beta   90.00
_cell.angle_gamma   90.00
#
_symmetry.space_group_name_H-M   'P 1'
#
loop_
_entity.id
_entity.type
_entity.pdbx_description
1 polymer ?
#
loop_
_entity_poly.entity_id
_entity_poly.type
_entity_poly.pdbx_seq_one_letter_code
_entity_poly.pdbx_strand_id
1 'polypeptide(L)'
;MHEEIKERLQQIEKTFDGKAFWDIIDQVKRYKINDDELLKHIADISQKKFREKVSFTLSIPVGNLLEIALTIAAVVLAFRVSPEWMLYISALLLMMTLHPLSHYITGSLIGIKFTHYYLNGPYGVNKPLD
;
A
#
# COMPACT_ATOMS: atom_id res chain seq x y z
N MET A 1 1.97 29.56 13.19
CA MET A 1 1.25 28.36 12.73
C MET A 1 1.85 27.77 11.46
N HIS A 2 1.86 28.47 10.32
CA HIS A 2 2.39 27.86 9.08
C HIS A 2 3.91 27.62 9.10
N GLU A 3 4.68 28.62 9.53
CA GLU A 3 6.14 28.48 9.77
C GLU A 3 6.48 27.48 10.89
N GLU A 4 5.64 27.43 11.93
CA GLU A 4 5.79 26.51 13.05
C GLU A 4 5.60 25.04 12.62
N ILE A 5 4.68 24.76 11.69
CA ILE A 5 4.51 23.44 11.10
C ILE A 5 5.72 23.08 10.25
N LYS A 6 6.27 24.02 9.47
CA LYS A 6 7.49 23.80 8.67
C LYS A 6 8.70 23.45 9.54
N GLU A 7 8.90 24.19 10.64
CA GLU A 7 9.98 23.92 11.61
C GLU A 7 9.84 22.54 12.26
N ARG A 8 8.62 22.18 12.71
CA ARG A 8 8.35 20.84 13.26
C ARG A 8 8.57 19.73 12.24
N LEU A 9 8.23 19.96 10.97
CA LEU A 9 8.45 19.00 9.89
C LEU A 9 9.95 18.74 9.66
N GLN A 10 10.77 19.79 9.68
CA GLN A 10 12.24 19.68 9.56
C GLN A 10 12.86 18.90 10.73
N GLN A 11 12.32 19.04 11.95
CA GLN A 11 12.79 18.26 13.09
C GLN A 11 12.45 16.77 12.94
N ILE A 12 11.24 16.44 12.48
CA ILE A 12 10.80 15.06 12.23
C ILE A 12 11.64 14.41 11.12
N GLU A 13 12.09 15.17 10.12
CA GLU A 13 12.96 14.61 9.09
C GLU A 13 14.31 14.11 9.67
N LYS A 14 14.82 14.78 10.71
CA LYS A 14 16.09 14.42 11.38
C LYS A 14 15.91 13.30 12.40
N THR A 15 14.88 13.40 13.22
CA THR A 15 14.53 12.42 14.26
C THR A 15 13.10 11.97 14.00
N PHE A 16 12.96 10.97 13.12
CA PHE A 16 11.65 10.54 12.66
C PHE A 16 10.83 9.95 13.80
N ASP A 17 9.74 10.64 14.14
CA ASP A 17 8.71 10.21 15.06
C ASP A 17 7.39 10.12 14.27
N GLY A 18 6.91 8.88 14.09
CA GLY A 18 5.68 8.63 13.34
C GLY A 18 4.44 9.26 13.97
N LYS A 19 4.37 9.36 15.30
CA LYS A 19 3.23 9.96 16.01
C LYS A 19 3.20 11.47 15.79
N ALA A 20 4.35 12.12 15.91
CA ALA A 20 4.48 13.55 15.64
C ALA A 20 4.17 13.88 14.17
N PHE A 21 4.57 13.01 13.23
CA PHE A 21 4.27 13.17 11.81
C PHE A 21 2.77 13.12 11.51
N TRP A 22 2.05 12.16 12.11
CA TRP A 22 0.60 12.05 11.94
C TRP A 22 -0.17 13.21 12.59
N ASP A 23 0.29 13.73 13.73
CA ASP A 23 -0.27 14.92 14.36
C ASP A 23 -0.19 16.15 13.42
N ILE A 24 0.94 16.32 12.71
CA ILE A 24 1.09 17.39 11.71
C ILE A 24 0.12 17.21 10.54
N ILE A 25 -0.01 16.00 10.00
CA ILE A 25 -0.96 15.72 8.92
C ILE A 25 -2.39 16.05 9.35
N ASP A 26 -2.75 15.69 10.58
CA ASP A 26 -4.07 15.93 11.12
C ASP A 26 -4.35 17.44 11.30
N GLN A 27 -3.35 18.21 11.77
CA GLN A 27 -3.43 19.67 11.82
C GLN A 27 -3.61 20.28 10.43
N VAL A 28 -2.81 19.87 9.44
CA VAL A 28 -2.92 20.32 8.05
C VAL A 28 -4.32 20.08 7.48
N LYS A 29 -4.89 18.90 7.75
CA LYS A 29 -6.26 18.54 7.34
C LYS A 29 -7.33 19.38 8.04
N ARG A 30 -7.24 19.53 9.37
CA ARG A 30 -8.20 20.32 10.16
C ARG A 30 -8.23 21.78 9.74
N TYR A 31 -7.06 22.37 9.49
CA TYR A 31 -6.91 23.78 9.10
C TYR A 31 -7.02 24.02 7.59
N LYS A 32 -7.23 22.98 6.77
CA LYS A 32 -7.34 23.05 5.30
C LYS A 32 -6.20 23.85 4.66
N ILE A 33 -4.98 23.57 5.10
CA ILE A 33 -3.79 24.25 4.58
C ILE A 33 -3.51 23.73 3.17
N ASN A 34 -3.56 24.62 2.18
CA ASN A 34 -3.30 24.33 0.76
C ASN A 34 -1.95 24.93 0.31
N ASP A 35 -0.89 24.78 1.12
CA ASP A 35 0.47 25.13 0.69
C ASP A 35 1.08 23.93 -0.04
N ASP A 36 1.25 24.06 -1.35
CA ASP A 36 1.81 23.03 -2.21
C ASP A 36 3.23 22.61 -1.81
N GLU A 37 4.07 23.52 -1.31
CA GLU A 37 5.42 23.19 -0.86
C GLU A 37 5.38 22.35 0.41
N LEU A 38 4.53 22.72 1.37
CA LEU A 38 4.37 21.97 2.61
C LEU A 38 3.80 20.57 2.33
N LEU A 39 2.76 20.48 1.49
CA LEU A 39 2.14 19.22 1.11
C LEU A 39 3.13 18.30 0.37
N LYS A 40 3.95 18.88 -0.51
CA LYS A 40 5.02 18.15 -1.18
C LYS A 40 6.07 17.64 -0.20
N HIS A 41 6.49 18.44 0.76
CA HIS A 41 7.49 18.03 1.77
C HIS A 41 6.95 16.89 2.65
N ILE A 42 5.68 16.95 3.06
CA ILE A 42 5.00 15.85 3.76
C ILE A 42 4.98 14.58 2.91
N ALA A 43 4.65 14.71 1.62
CA ALA A 43 4.62 13.58 0.68
C ALA A 43 6.01 12.95 0.50
N ASP A 44 7.06 13.77 0.40
CA ASP A 44 8.44 13.31 0.24
C ASP A 44 8.93 12.54 1.48
N ILE A 45 8.65 13.04 2.69
CA ILE A 45 8.99 12.33 3.94
C ILE A 45 8.24 11.00 4.03
N SER A 46 6.93 11.01 3.75
CA SER A 46 6.09 9.81 3.75
C SER A 46 6.62 8.77 2.75
N GLN A 47 6.95 9.20 1.53
CA GLN A 47 7.46 8.33 0.49
C GLN A 47 8.84 7.76 0.85
N LYS A 48 9.74 8.58 1.40
CA LYS A 48 11.06 8.14 1.85
C LYS A 48 10.94 7.04 2.91
N LYS A 49 10.10 7.25 3.92
CA LYS A 49 9.88 6.29 5.01
C LYS A 49 9.17 5.03 4.54
N PHE A 50 8.23 5.15 3.61
CA PHE A 50 7.61 4.01 2.97
C PHE A 50 8.64 3.16 2.22
N ARG A 51 9.54 3.78 1.44
CA ARG A 51 10.61 3.08 0.72
C ARG A 51 11.63 2.41 1.65
N GLU A 52 11.97 3.04 2.78
CA GLU A 52 12.85 2.44 3.79
C GLU A 52 12.22 1.18 4.43
N LYS A 53 10.90 1.17 4.62
CA LYS A 53 10.18 0.06 5.27
C LYS A 53 9.79 -1.07 4.32
N VAL A 54 9.58 -0.76 3.04
CA VAL A 54 9.23 -1.74 2.02
C VAL A 54 10.50 -2.47 1.57
N SER A 55 10.64 -3.73 2.01
CA SER A 55 11.75 -4.59 1.63
C SER A 55 11.58 -5.23 0.25
N PHE A 56 10.35 -5.40 -0.23
CA PHE A 56 10.07 -6.09 -1.48
C PHE A 56 9.01 -5.36 -2.30
N THR A 57 9.37 -5.09 -3.55
CA THR A 57 8.47 -4.51 -4.56
C THR A 57 8.48 -5.39 -5.78
N LEU A 58 7.32 -5.54 -6.39
CA LEU A 58 7.17 -6.31 -7.61
C LEU A 58 6.47 -5.43 -8.65
N SER A 59 6.95 -5.44 -9.89
CA SER A 59 6.33 -4.63 -10.94
C SER A 59 4.92 -5.13 -11.22
N ILE A 60 4.01 -4.21 -11.57
CA ILE A 60 2.62 -4.55 -11.92
C ILE A 60 2.48 -5.68 -12.94
N PRO A 61 3.19 -5.68 -14.09
CA PRO A 61 3.02 -6.75 -15.06
C PRO A 61 3.43 -8.11 -14.51
N VAL A 62 4.51 -8.17 -13.71
CA VAL A 62 4.97 -9.43 -13.10
C VAL A 62 3.98 -9.89 -12.01
N GLY A 63 3.43 -8.96 -11.23
CA GLY A 63 2.45 -9.26 -10.18
C GLY A 63 1.17 -9.80 -10.78
N ASN A 64 0.61 -9.10 -11.77
CA ASN A 64 -0.55 -9.57 -12.51
C ASN A 64 -0.32 -10.95 -13.15
N LEU A 65 0.85 -11.19 -13.73
CA LEU A 65 1.18 -12.49 -14.33
C LEU A 65 1.19 -13.60 -13.28
N LEU A 66 1.79 -13.35 -12.10
CA LEU A 66 1.81 -14.31 -10.99
C LEU A 66 0.40 -14.57 -10.45
N GLU A 67 -0.40 -13.52 -10.23
CA GLU A 67 -1.78 -13.64 -9.75
C GLU A 67 -2.65 -14.43 -10.74
N ILE A 68 -2.53 -14.16 -12.04
CA ILE A 68 -3.24 -14.91 -13.09
C ILE A 68 -2.78 -16.37 -13.12
N ALA A 69 -1.47 -16.63 -13.07
CA ALA A 69 -0.94 -17.98 -13.07
C ALA A 69 -1.41 -18.79 -11.86
N LEU A 70 -1.40 -18.18 -10.66
CA LEU A 70 -1.89 -18.80 -9.43
C LEU A 70 -3.41 -19.02 -9.47
N THR A 71 -4.17 -18.06 -10.02
CA THR A 71 -5.62 -18.21 -10.22
C THR A 71 -5.90 -19.41 -11.11
N ILE A 72 -5.23 -19.52 -12.26
CA ILE A 72 -5.39 -20.65 -13.19
C ILE A 72 -5.02 -21.96 -12.49
N ALA A 73 -3.89 -22.00 -11.77
CA ALA A 73 -3.45 -23.18 -11.04
C ALA A 73 -4.49 -23.60 -9.98
N ALA A 74 -5.06 -22.65 -9.24
CA ALA A 74 -6.08 -22.90 -8.23
C ALA A 74 -7.41 -23.41 -8.85
N VAL A 75 -7.82 -22.87 -10.00
CA VAL A 75 -8.96 -23.40 -10.76
C VAL A 75 -8.69 -24.84 -11.19
N VAL A 76 -7.52 -25.11 -11.79
CA VAL A 76 -7.14 -26.46 -12.21
C VAL A 76 -7.13 -27.42 -11.01
N LEU A 77 -6.56 -27.00 -9.88
CA LEU A 77 -6.52 -27.77 -8.64
C LEU A 77 -7.93 -28.12 -8.15
N ALA A 78 -8.86 -27.15 -8.19
CA ALA A 78 -10.24 -27.34 -7.77
C ALA A 78 -11.00 -28.37 -8.63
N PHE A 79 -10.69 -28.47 -9.92
CA PHE A 79 -11.40 -29.35 -10.85
C PHE A 79 -10.70 -30.69 -11.14
N ARG A 80 -9.39 -30.80 -10.90
CA ARG A 80 -8.61 -32.00 -11.26
C ARG A 80 -8.23 -32.89 -10.08
N VAL A 81 -8.36 -32.44 -8.83
CA VAL A 81 -7.75 -33.14 -7.71
C VAL A 81 -8.79 -33.62 -6.70
N SER A 82 -8.78 -34.93 -6.45
CA SER A 82 -9.80 -35.69 -5.73
C SER A 82 -9.88 -35.52 -4.20
N PRO A 83 -8.82 -35.17 -3.45
CA PRO A 83 -8.93 -35.00 -2.02
C PRO A 83 -9.68 -33.71 -1.68
N GLU A 84 -10.71 -33.80 -0.84
CA GLU A 84 -11.53 -32.67 -0.39
C GLU A 84 -10.70 -31.53 0.21
N TRP A 85 -9.58 -31.85 0.87
CA TRP A 85 -8.71 -30.83 1.45
C TRP A 85 -8.04 -29.91 0.43
N MET A 86 -7.87 -30.37 -0.82
CA MET A 86 -7.33 -29.54 -1.90
C MET A 86 -8.34 -28.50 -2.39
N LEU A 87 -9.64 -28.71 -2.18
CA LEU A 87 -10.66 -27.70 -2.48
C LEU A 87 -10.54 -26.50 -1.53
N TYR A 88 -10.25 -26.72 -0.24
CA TYR A 88 -10.02 -25.63 0.70
C TYR A 88 -8.78 -24.81 0.33
N ILE A 89 -7.70 -25.47 -0.10
CA ILE A 89 -6.49 -24.79 -0.59
C ILE A 89 -6.80 -23.98 -1.85
N SER A 90 -7.55 -24.57 -2.78
CA SER A 90 -7.96 -23.88 -4.01
C SER A 90 -8.81 -22.65 -3.72
N ALA A 91 -9.78 -22.77 -2.79
CA ALA A 91 -10.62 -21.65 -2.37
C ALA A 91 -9.79 -20.53 -1.71
N LEU A 92 -8.82 -20.89 -0.86
CA LEU A 92 -7.93 -19.93 -0.22
C LEU A 92 -7.03 -19.20 -1.24
N LEU A 93 -6.47 -19.94 -2.20
CA LEU A 93 -5.67 -19.36 -3.29
C LEU A 93 -6.52 -18.44 -4.18
N LEU A 94 -7.73 -18.86 -4.56
CA LEU A 94 -8.64 -18.02 -5.35
C LEU A 94 -9.02 -16.75 -4.61
N MET A 95 -9.31 -16.84 -3.31
CA MET A 95 -9.62 -15.66 -2.50
C MET A 95 -8.42 -14.68 -2.45
N MET A 96 -7.20 -15.19 -2.25
CA MET A 96 -6.00 -14.35 -2.19
C MET A 96 -5.63 -13.72 -3.52
N THR A 97 -5.92 -14.39 -4.64
CA THR A 97 -5.52 -13.93 -5.98
C THR A 97 -6.58 -13.05 -6.65
N LEU A 98 -7.87 -13.40 -6.53
CA LEU A 98 -8.96 -12.62 -7.10
C LEU A 98 -9.11 -11.25 -6.42
N HIS A 99 -8.83 -11.15 -5.13
CA HIS A 99 -8.94 -9.90 -4.40
C HIS A 99 -8.05 -8.78 -4.96
N PRO A 100 -6.71 -8.92 -5.04
CA PRO A 100 -5.83 -7.92 -5.63
C PRO A 100 -6.09 -7.72 -7.13
N LEU A 101 -6.44 -8.78 -7.87
CA LEU A 101 -6.76 -8.65 -9.30
C LEU A 101 -8.01 -7.79 -9.53
N SER A 102 -9.03 -7.95 -8.68
CA SER A 102 -10.28 -7.17 -8.74
C SER A 102 -10.02 -5.69 -8.46
N HIS A 103 -9.17 -5.38 -7.47
CA HIS A 103 -8.74 -4.01 -7.20
C HIS A 103 -7.95 -3.42 -8.35
N TYR A 104 -7.04 -4.20 -8.94
CA TYR A 104 -6.26 -3.75 -10.09
C TYR A 104 -7.17 -3.42 -11.28
N ILE A 105 -8.10 -4.31 -11.63
CA ILE A 105 -9.03 -4.12 -12.75
C ILE A 105 -9.94 -2.92 -12.48
N THR A 106 -10.63 -2.90 -11.34
CA THR A 106 -11.57 -1.83 -10.98
C THR A 106 -10.86 -0.49 -10.90
N GLY A 107 -9.70 -0.45 -10.22
CA GLY A 107 -8.88 0.74 -10.11
C GLY A 107 -8.39 1.25 -11.46
N SER A 108 -7.96 0.36 -12.34
CA SER A 108 -7.51 0.75 -13.69
C SER A 108 -8.65 1.34 -14.51
N LEU A 109 -9.86 0.79 -14.41
CA LEU A 109 -11.05 1.30 -15.10
C LEU A 109 -11.45 2.71 -14.63
N ILE A 110 -11.23 3.03 -13.36
CA ILE A 110 -11.48 4.38 -12.82
C ILE A 110 -10.27 5.33 -12.92
N GLY A 111 -9.22 4.91 -13.63
CA GLY A 111 -8.04 5.74 -13.94
C GLY A 111 -6.93 5.74 -12.87
N ILE A 112 -6.97 4.83 -11.89
CA ILE A 112 -5.88 4.66 -10.92
C ILE A 112 -4.67 4.02 -11.62
N LYS A 113 -3.53 4.69 -11.54
CA LYS A 113 -2.25 4.19 -12.05
C LYS A 113 -1.50 3.43 -10.95
N PHE A 114 -1.67 2.12 -10.92
CA PHE A 114 -0.87 1.26 -10.05
C PHE A 114 0.59 1.25 -10.49
N THR A 115 1.52 1.33 -9.53
CA THR A 115 2.95 1.41 -9.84
C THR A 115 3.68 0.11 -9.47
N HIS A 116 3.37 -0.48 -8.32
CA HIS A 116 4.00 -1.71 -7.83
C HIS A 116 3.03 -2.53 -6.98
N TYR A 117 3.29 -3.83 -6.92
CA TYR A 117 2.79 -4.72 -5.87
C TYR A 117 3.72 -4.63 -4.66
N TYR A 118 3.12 -4.42 -3.49
CA TYR A 118 3.82 -4.37 -2.21
C TYR A 118 3.40 -5.60 -1.39
N LEU A 119 4.31 -6.57 -1.23
CA LEU A 119 4.04 -7.83 -0.50
C LEU A 119 3.84 -7.61 0.99
N ASN A 120 4.57 -6.66 1.56
CA ASN A 120 4.14 -5.99 2.77
C ASN A 120 3.04 -5.03 2.34
N GLY A 121 1.78 -5.50 2.39
CA GLY A 121 0.61 -4.64 2.18
C GLY A 121 0.71 -3.38 3.04
N PRO A 122 -0.17 -2.38 2.88
CA PRO A 122 -0.13 -1.14 3.66
C PRO A 122 -0.21 -1.48 5.16
N TYR A 123 0.96 -1.66 5.78
CA TYR A 123 1.09 -2.19 7.13
C TYR A 123 0.75 -1.04 8.06
N GLY A 124 -0.55 -0.90 8.32
CA GLY A 124 -1.13 0.03 9.26
C GLY A 124 -1.06 1.49 8.83
N VAL A 125 -2.06 1.95 8.08
CA VAL A 125 -2.46 3.38 8.11
C VAL A 125 -2.80 3.85 9.54
N ASN A 126 -2.97 2.90 10.48
CA ASN A 126 -3.28 3.11 11.89
C ASN A 126 -2.17 2.74 12.89
N LYS A 127 -0.93 2.43 12.46
CA LYS A 127 0.18 2.28 13.41
C LYS A 127 1.13 3.46 13.28
N PRO A 128 1.37 4.23 14.37
CA PRO A 128 2.48 5.17 14.37
C PRO A 128 3.74 4.38 14.01
N LEU A 129 4.53 4.95 13.11
CA LEU A 129 5.82 4.42 12.75
C LEU A 129 6.74 4.62 13.96
N ASP A 130 6.79 3.59 14.80
CA ASP A 130 7.83 3.40 15.82
C ASP A 130 9.12 2.86 15.17
#